data_AF-A0A959HKE3-F1
#
_entry.id   AF-A0A959HKE3-F1
#
_cell.length_a   1.000
_cell.length_b   1.000
_cell.length_c   1.000
_cell.angle_alpha   90.00
_cell.angle_beta   90.00
_cell.angle_gamma   90.00
#
_symmetry.space_group_name_H-M   'P 1'
#
loop_
_entity.id
_entity.type
_entity.pdbx_description
1 polymer ?
#
loop_
_entity_poly.entity_id
_entity_poly.type
_entity_poly.pdbx_seq_one_letter_code
_entity_poly.pdbx_strand_id
1 'polypeptide(L)'
;HITIEPSTPPRLSVSQWQPYEQPSNLPAADALQAILGRLDAHDLDTLQGHTRLIIAPGYRFRIVSGMITNFHQPRSTLLLLIAALVGDRWRDAYQYALENDFRFLSYGDSCLLLPEG
;
A
#
# COMPACT_ATOMS: atom_id res chain seq x y z
N HIS A 1 -16.31 -29.28 -34.13
CA HIS A 1 -16.44 -28.78 -32.75
C HIS A 1 -15.08 -28.32 -32.27
N ILE A 2 -14.83 -27.01 -32.25
CA ILE A 2 -13.63 -26.43 -31.63
C ILE A 2 -14.15 -25.72 -30.38
N THR A 3 -13.93 -26.31 -29.22
CA THR A 3 -14.20 -25.66 -27.93
C THR A 3 -13.07 -24.65 -27.73
N ILE A 4 -13.38 -23.37 -27.93
CA ILE A 4 -12.48 -22.29 -27.49
C ILE A 4 -12.67 -22.21 -25.97
N GLU A 5 -11.71 -22.75 -25.23
CA GLU A 5 -11.57 -22.47 -23.80
C GLU A 5 -11.52 -20.94 -23.64
N PRO A 6 -12.36 -20.32 -22.78
CA PRO A 6 -12.27 -18.89 -22.53
C PRO A 6 -10.86 -18.59 -22.02
N SER A 7 -10.14 -17.71 -22.72
CA SER A 7 -8.78 -17.35 -22.34
C SER A 7 -8.80 -16.71 -20.95
N THR A 8 -8.08 -17.33 -20.01
CA THR A 8 -7.91 -16.77 -18.66
C THR A 8 -7.38 -15.33 -18.78
N PRO A 9 -8.09 -14.32 -18.24
CA PRO A 9 -7.62 -12.95 -18.35
C PRO A 9 -6.25 -12.80 -17.67
N PRO A 10 -5.34 -11.98 -18.22
CA PRO A 10 -3.98 -11.84 -17.69
C PRO A 10 -4.03 -11.36 -16.24
N ARG A 11 -3.32 -12.06 -15.34
CA ARG A 11 -3.25 -11.70 -13.92
C ARG A 11 -2.64 -10.31 -13.74
N LEU A 12 -3.18 -9.55 -12.79
CA LEU A 12 -2.63 -8.24 -12.45
C LEU A 12 -1.29 -8.38 -11.74
N SER A 13 -0.34 -7.54 -12.11
CA SER A 13 0.99 -7.46 -11.50
C SER A 13 1.37 -6.00 -11.29
N VAL A 14 1.91 -5.67 -10.12
CA VAL A 14 2.50 -4.36 -9.84
C VAL A 14 3.97 -4.56 -9.49
N SER A 15 4.84 -3.90 -10.26
CA SER A 15 6.29 -3.96 -10.06
C SER A 15 6.70 -3.16 -8.81
N GLN A 16 7.94 -3.38 -8.36
CA GLN A 16 8.44 -2.79 -7.11
C GLN A 16 8.42 -1.26 -7.09
N TRP A 17 8.81 -0.62 -8.19
CA TRP A 17 8.97 0.83 -8.29
C TRP A 17 7.97 1.48 -9.27
N GLN A 18 6.99 0.71 -9.75
CA GLN A 18 6.03 1.14 -10.77
C GLN A 18 5.40 2.52 -10.51
N PRO A 19 4.99 2.90 -9.29
CA PRO A 19 4.35 4.20 -9.06
C PRO A 19 5.28 5.39 -9.25
N TYR A 20 6.59 5.17 -9.21
CA TYR A 20 7.61 6.20 -9.40
C TYR A 20 8.05 6.29 -10.86
N GLU A 21 8.09 5.14 -11.56
CA GLU A 21 8.46 5.05 -12.98
C GLU A 21 7.30 5.44 -13.90
N GLN A 22 6.07 5.10 -13.51
CA GLN A 22 4.85 5.30 -14.27
C GLN A 22 3.79 5.98 -13.39
N PRO A 23 4.02 7.25 -13.00
CA PRO A 23 3.08 7.97 -12.17
C PRO A 23 1.77 8.19 -12.94
N SER A 24 0.65 7.92 -12.28
CA SER A 24 -0.69 8.17 -12.83
C SER A 24 -1.37 9.30 -12.05
N ASN A 25 -2.16 10.13 -12.70
CA ASN A 25 -3.03 11.09 -12.02
C ASN A 25 -4.50 10.66 -12.00
N LEU A 26 -4.77 9.39 -12.34
CA LEU A 26 -6.12 8.84 -12.33
C LEU A 26 -6.72 8.94 -10.91
N PRO A 27 -7.89 9.59 -10.74
CA PRO A 27 -8.62 9.61 -9.48
C PRO A 27 -8.91 8.20 -8.96
N ALA A 28 -8.93 8.04 -7.64
CA ALA A 28 -9.17 6.73 -7.01
C ALA A 28 -10.52 6.13 -7.42
N ALA A 29 -11.57 6.96 -7.52
CA ALA A 29 -12.90 6.53 -7.96
C ALA A 29 -12.86 5.94 -9.38
N ASP A 30 -12.20 6.63 -10.32
CA ASP A 30 -12.09 6.17 -11.71
C ASP A 30 -11.26 4.88 -11.82
N ALA A 31 -10.20 4.75 -11.01
CA ALA A 31 -9.42 3.52 -10.94
C ALA A 31 -10.24 2.33 -10.42
N LEU A 32 -11.05 2.54 -9.39
CA LEU A 32 -11.97 1.52 -8.87
C LEU A 32 -13.06 1.18 -9.89
N GLN A 33 -13.60 2.19 -10.61
CA GLN A 33 -14.58 1.96 -11.66
C GLN A 33 -14.01 1.15 -12.83
N ALA A 34 -12.74 1.38 -13.20
CA ALA A 34 -12.05 0.59 -14.22
C ALA A 34 -11.83 -0.87 -13.76
N ILE A 35 -11.57 -1.09 -12.47
CA ILE A 35 -11.51 -2.44 -11.89
C ILE A 35 -12.87 -3.13 -11.96
N LEU A 36 -13.95 -2.45 -11.56
CA LEU A 36 -15.32 -2.99 -11.65
C LEU A 36 -15.70 -3.34 -13.09
N GLY A 37 -15.48 -2.42 -14.04
CA GLY A 37 -15.78 -2.67 -15.45
C GLY A 37 -14.99 -3.85 -16.04
N ARG A 38 -13.77 -4.10 -15.56
CA ARG A 38 -13.00 -5.30 -15.93
C ARG A 38 -13.63 -6.57 -15.37
N LEU A 39 -14.06 -6.56 -14.09
CA LEU A 39 -14.71 -7.71 -13.48
C LEU A 39 -15.99 -8.06 -14.23
N ASP A 40 -16.84 -7.07 -14.53
CA ASP A 40 -18.08 -7.26 -15.28
C ASP A 40 -17.83 -7.77 -16.71
N ALA A 41 -16.84 -7.20 -17.42
CA ALA A 41 -16.53 -7.58 -18.80
C ALA A 41 -15.99 -9.02 -18.93
N HIS A 42 -15.50 -9.61 -17.84
CA HIS A 42 -14.94 -10.95 -17.80
C HIS A 42 -15.75 -11.93 -16.95
N ASP A 43 -16.94 -11.53 -16.47
CA ASP A 43 -17.80 -12.33 -15.57
C ASP A 43 -17.03 -12.86 -14.35
N LEU A 44 -16.26 -11.97 -13.71
CA LEU A 44 -15.44 -12.28 -12.54
C LEU A 44 -16.04 -11.67 -11.27
N ASP A 45 -16.04 -12.45 -10.19
CA ASP A 45 -16.43 -12.00 -8.85
C ASP A 45 -15.25 -11.53 -8.00
N THR A 46 -14.03 -11.87 -8.43
CA THR A 46 -12.80 -11.66 -7.67
C THR A 46 -11.67 -11.14 -8.55
N LEU A 47 -10.90 -10.21 -7.98
CA LEU A 47 -9.68 -9.70 -8.60
C LEU A 47 -8.48 -10.45 -8.04
N GLN A 48 -7.71 -11.10 -8.92
CA GLN A 48 -6.47 -11.77 -8.54
C GLN A 48 -5.25 -11.07 -9.14
N GLY A 49 -4.25 -10.84 -8.31
CA GLY A 49 -2.99 -10.24 -8.71
C GLY A 49 -1.89 -10.42 -7.67
N HIS A 50 -0.71 -9.93 -8.01
CA HIS A 50 0.42 -9.90 -7.09
C HIS A 50 1.12 -8.55 -7.18
N THR A 51 1.80 -8.17 -6.10
CA THR A 51 2.53 -6.91 -6.03
C THR A 51 3.88 -7.13 -5.36
N ARG A 52 4.91 -6.46 -5.86
CA ARG A 52 6.20 -6.29 -5.17
C ARG A 52 6.41 -4.84 -4.73
N LEU A 53 5.35 -4.03 -4.77
CA LEU A 53 5.37 -2.59 -4.56
C LEU A 53 6.12 -2.23 -3.27
N ILE A 54 7.08 -1.31 -3.41
CA ILE A 54 7.65 -0.59 -2.28
C ILE A 54 6.97 0.78 -2.20
N ILE A 55 6.55 1.13 -0.99
CA ILE A 55 6.07 2.45 -0.64
C ILE A 55 7.17 3.14 0.16
N ALA A 56 7.70 4.21 -0.39
CA ALA A 56 8.80 5.01 0.11
C ALA A 56 8.49 6.52 0.01
N PRO A 57 9.24 7.39 0.70
CA PRO A 57 9.02 8.83 0.67
C PRO A 57 8.78 9.41 -0.74
N GLY A 58 7.79 10.29 -0.86
CA GLY A 58 7.30 10.80 -2.15
C GLY A 58 6.14 9.99 -2.75
N TYR A 59 5.72 8.88 -2.14
CA TYR A 59 4.53 8.14 -2.56
C TYR A 59 3.25 8.94 -2.31
N ARG A 60 2.38 9.02 -3.32
CA ARG A 60 1.06 9.65 -3.18
C ARG A 60 0.01 8.61 -2.77
N PHE A 61 -0.40 8.64 -1.50
CA PHE A 61 -1.55 7.86 -1.03
C PHE A 61 -2.84 8.38 -1.67
N ARG A 62 -3.66 7.47 -2.20
CA ARG A 62 -4.93 7.81 -2.90
C ARG A 62 -6.19 7.48 -2.12
N ILE A 63 -6.10 6.51 -1.20
CA ILE A 63 -7.24 5.95 -0.46
C ILE A 63 -6.97 6.02 1.04
N VAL A 64 -5.74 5.74 1.46
CA VAL A 64 -5.34 5.73 2.87
C VAL A 64 -5.27 7.15 3.41
N SER A 65 -6.02 7.44 4.48
CA SER A 65 -6.01 8.72 5.20
C SER A 65 -5.32 8.66 6.56
N GLY A 66 -4.84 7.48 6.96
CA GLY A 66 -4.22 7.23 8.24
C GLY A 66 -3.86 5.76 8.39
N MET A 67 -2.96 5.45 9.32
CA MET A 67 -2.46 4.11 9.53
C MET A 67 -2.35 3.81 11.02
N ILE A 68 -2.83 2.64 11.43
CA ILE A 68 -2.53 2.06 12.73
C ILE A 68 -1.58 0.89 12.48
N THR A 69 -0.43 0.89 13.14
CA THR A 69 0.58 -0.16 12.97
C THR A 69 1.43 -0.30 14.23
N ASN A 70 2.12 -1.43 14.41
CA ASN A 70 3.03 -1.62 15.54
C ASN A 70 4.28 -0.72 15.43
N PHE A 71 5.04 -0.60 16.52
CA PHE A 71 6.40 -0.07 16.44
C PHE A 71 7.37 -1.10 15.84
N HIS A 72 8.16 -0.67 14.87
CA HIS A 72 9.08 -1.56 14.13
C HIS A 72 10.53 -1.30 14.48
N GLN A 73 11.42 -2.27 14.29
CA GLN A 73 12.84 -2.03 14.51
C GLN A 73 13.40 -0.97 13.55
N PRO A 74 14.34 -0.12 14.02
CA PRO A 74 15.13 0.75 13.17
C PRO A 74 15.78 -0.02 12.02
N ARG A 75 15.76 0.54 10.80
CA ARG A 75 16.30 -0.02 9.53
C ARG A 75 15.45 -1.08 8.81
N SER A 76 14.18 -1.25 9.17
CA SER A 76 13.26 -2.10 8.39
C SER A 76 12.76 -1.39 7.11
N THR A 77 12.42 -2.15 6.07
CA THR A 77 11.77 -1.60 4.87
C THR A 77 10.39 -1.01 5.16
N LEU A 78 9.74 -1.43 6.25
CA LEU A 78 8.45 -0.89 6.65
C LEU A 78 8.55 0.55 7.18
N LEU A 79 9.71 0.97 7.67
CA LEU A 79 9.96 2.38 7.96
C LEU A 79 9.85 3.26 6.72
N LEU A 80 10.08 2.72 5.51
CA LEU A 80 9.85 3.46 4.28
C LEU A 80 8.36 3.79 4.09
N LEU A 81 7.47 2.84 4.41
CA LEU A 81 6.01 3.05 4.34
C LEU A 81 5.56 4.10 5.36
N ILE A 82 6.07 4.01 6.59
CA ILE A 82 5.76 4.97 7.66
C ILE A 82 6.28 6.37 7.28
N ALA A 83 7.53 6.47 6.84
CA ALA A 83 8.12 7.73 6.40
C ALA A 83 7.40 8.33 5.17
N ALA A 84 6.91 7.48 4.26
CA ALA A 84 6.10 7.93 3.14
C ALA A 84 4.79 8.60 3.57
N LEU A 85 4.17 8.12 4.67
CA LEU A 85 2.88 8.61 5.13
C LEU A 85 3.01 9.90 5.95
N VAL A 86 3.97 9.98 6.87
CA VAL A 86 4.05 11.08 7.86
C VAL A 86 5.30 11.95 7.77
N GLY A 87 6.12 11.77 6.73
CA GLY A 87 7.37 12.49 6.56
C GLY A 87 8.35 12.19 7.69
N ASP A 88 9.14 13.16 8.12
CA ASP A 88 10.19 12.94 9.12
C ASP A 88 9.68 12.73 10.56
N ARG A 89 8.40 13.02 10.83
CA ARG A 89 7.76 12.99 12.17
C ARG A 89 7.69 11.60 12.79
N TRP A 90 7.86 10.53 12.00
CA TRP A 90 7.94 9.19 12.58
C TRP A 90 9.13 9.05 13.53
N ARG A 91 10.22 9.81 13.34
CA ARG A 91 11.38 9.77 14.23
C ARG A 91 11.02 10.23 15.64
N ASP A 92 10.22 11.28 15.76
CA ASP A 92 9.78 11.81 17.06
C ASP A 92 8.90 10.78 17.80
N ALA A 93 7.96 10.15 17.08
CA ALA A 93 7.11 9.10 17.65
C ALA A 93 7.93 7.87 18.10
N TYR A 94 8.94 7.49 17.33
CA TYR A 94 9.80 6.35 17.66
C TYR A 94 10.77 6.66 18.79
N GLN A 95 11.32 7.87 18.84
CA GLN A 95 12.16 8.33 19.94
C GLN A 95 11.36 8.32 21.24
N TYR A 96 10.14 8.85 21.24
CA TYR A 96 9.25 8.78 22.40
C TYR A 96 9.00 7.34 22.85
N ALA A 97 8.71 6.43 21.91
CA ALA A 97 8.48 5.02 22.23
C ALA A 97 9.72 4.36 22.87
N LEU A 98 10.92 4.65 22.38
CA LEU A 98 12.18 4.14 22.92
C LEU A 98 12.48 4.70 24.32
N GLU A 99 12.13 5.96 24.59
CA GLU A 99 12.33 6.62 25.88
C GLU A 99 11.31 6.22 26.95
N ASN A 100 10.19 5.60 26.56
CA ASN A 100 9.06 5.28 27.44
C ASN A 100 8.74 3.76 27.52
N ASP A 101 9.73 2.91 27.27
CA ASP A 101 9.64 1.44 27.39
C ASP A 101 8.51 0.78 26.59
N PHE A 102 8.14 1.37 25.44
CA PHE A 102 7.16 0.75 24.55
C PHE A 102 7.70 -0.57 24.02
N ARG A 103 6.81 -1.55 23.87
CA ARG A 103 7.13 -2.85 23.28
C ARG A 103 7.08 -2.73 21.76
N PHE A 104 8.12 -3.21 21.09
CA PHE A 104 8.20 -3.21 19.62
C PHE A 104 7.77 -4.57 19.05
N LEU A 105 7.60 -4.62 17.72
CA LEU A 105 7.27 -5.81 16.92
C LEU A 105 5.80 -6.28 17.08
N SER A 106 5.51 -7.46 16.53
CA SER A 106 4.16 -7.97 16.26
C SER A 106 3.23 -8.07 17.48
N TYR A 107 3.79 -8.17 18.68
CA TYR A 107 3.03 -8.24 19.94
C TYR A 107 3.29 -7.04 20.85
N GLY A 108 3.92 -6.01 20.29
CA GLY A 108 4.20 -4.76 20.94
C GLY A 108 3.05 -3.78 20.85
N ASP A 109 3.33 -2.56 21.28
CA ASP A 109 2.38 -1.47 21.27
C ASP A 109 2.22 -0.91 19.84
N SER A 110 1.11 -0.19 19.62
CA SER A 110 0.74 0.37 18.32
C SER A 110 0.85 1.89 18.28
N CYS A 111 1.01 2.41 17.08
CA CYS A 111 1.07 3.83 16.76
C CYS A 111 -0.04 4.17 15.77
N LEU A 112 -0.74 5.28 16.02
CA LEU A 112 -1.62 5.93 15.06
C LEU A 112 -0.84 7.02 14.32
N LEU A 113 -0.80 6.91 13.01
CA LEU A 113 -0.08 7.80 12.10
C LEU A 113 -1.07 8.47 11.17
N LEU A 114 -1.15 9.79 11.23
CA LEU A 114 -2.00 10.60 10.36
C LEU A 114 -1.12 11.46 9.44
N PRO A 115 -1.34 11.44 8.12
CA PRO A 115 -0.66 12.36 7.20
C PRO A 115 -1.05 13.81 7.52
N GLU A 116 -0.21 14.77 7.12
CA GLU A 116 -0.59 16.19 7.15
C GLU A 116 -1.67 16.43 6.08
N GLY A 117 -2.62 17.30 6.42
CA GLY A 117 -3.74 17.67 5.55
C GLY A 117 -3.32 18.53 4.37
#